data_AF-A0A2Z4NDA4-F1
#
_entry.id   AF-A0A2Z4NDA4-F1
#
_cell.length_a   1.000
_cell.length_b   1.000
_cell.length_c   1.000
_cell.angle_alpha   90.00
_cell.angle_beta   90.00
_cell.angle_gamma   90.00
#
_symmetry.space_group_name_H-M   'P 1'
#
loop_
_entity.id
_entity.type
_entity.pdbx_description
1 polymer ?
#
loop_
_entity_poly.entity_id
_entity_poly.type
_entity_poly.pdbx_seq_one_letter_code
_entity_poly.pdbx_strand_id
1 'polypeptide(L)'
;MKKKNWLWITSGIVLMPLLSNIVACKRIDYEENIDDDIIKKEETPKFVFQNEAVKELEKLYERDILQLYVDIKANYRQYRLEWVDLKRHYNILKNKLKNLATEQTIEKNRQSLLNFVRNWLSNNANELQHNPFALFLYKYTLVFQDVDAVLVDINLVFESKEFLQYLKTIDDRLSGKDINLSLFQRAINAVWLFVKQHIYDAQKLTTKADLNSLNVDSDKNSHNHSHAIINLTNELGLWHQKMIEEKANQYEEFKKEYEQNTKLIIDNINHVQWQRNFKIIDETFLKNDSSTTNEILLKSEFLKRGEMIVQSLRKQLLTIAKHEGLSESELNLSY
;
A
#
# COMPACT_ATOMS: atom_id res chain seq x y z
N MET A 1 -65.33 -48.26 -7.20
CA MET A 1 -66.38 -47.51 -7.95
C MET A 1 -65.76 -46.24 -8.52
N LYS A 2 -65.53 -46.15 -9.84
CA LYS A 2 -66.15 -45.17 -10.80
C LYS A 2 -66.36 -43.78 -10.16
N LYS A 3 -65.80 -42.65 -10.61
CA LYS A 3 -65.70 -42.04 -11.97
C LYS A 3 -64.55 -40.99 -11.96
N LYS A 4 -63.62 -40.97 -12.93
CA LYS A 4 -63.60 -40.26 -14.25
C LYS A 4 -63.50 -38.72 -14.20
N ASN A 5 -62.41 -38.24 -14.83
CA ASN A 5 -62.26 -37.07 -15.73
C ASN A 5 -62.30 -35.67 -15.07
N TRP A 6 -61.56 -34.64 -15.50
CA TRP A 6 -60.86 -34.37 -16.76
C TRP A 6 -59.88 -33.18 -16.58
N LEU A 7 -58.99 -32.99 -17.57
CA LEU A 7 -58.13 -31.85 -17.98
C LEU A 7 -58.24 -30.51 -17.19
N TRP A 8 -57.19 -29.70 -17.03
CA TRP A 8 -56.44 -29.02 -18.11
C TRP A 8 -54.98 -28.70 -17.75
N ILE A 9 -54.14 -28.84 -18.77
CA ILE A 9 -52.81 -28.25 -18.91
C ILE A 9 -52.97 -26.75 -19.15
N THR A 10 -52.29 -25.92 -18.36
CA THR A 10 -51.72 -24.64 -18.84
C THR A 10 -50.43 -24.34 -18.09
N SER A 11 -49.33 -24.56 -18.78
CA SER A 11 -48.22 -23.62 -18.96
C SER A 11 -47.86 -22.70 -17.80
N GLY A 12 -46.71 -22.98 -17.18
CA GLY A 12 -46.06 -22.09 -16.22
C GLY A 12 -44.62 -22.52 -15.99
N ILE A 13 -43.84 -22.61 -17.07
CA ILE A 13 -42.38 -22.57 -16.99
C ILE A 13 -42.05 -21.20 -16.40
N VAL A 14 -41.88 -21.14 -15.08
CA VAL A 14 -41.26 -19.99 -14.43
C VAL A 14 -39.79 -20.06 -14.82
N LEU A 15 -39.48 -19.39 -15.92
CA LEU A 15 -38.16 -18.89 -16.24
C LEU A 15 -37.62 -18.21 -14.98
N MET A 16 -36.75 -18.90 -14.25
CA MET A 16 -35.84 -18.22 -13.36
C MET A 16 -34.94 -17.37 -14.26
N PRO A 17 -34.92 -16.05 -14.10
CA PRO A 17 -33.89 -15.26 -14.72
C PRO A 17 -32.59 -15.63 -14.00
N LEU A 18 -31.72 -16.34 -14.72
CA LEU A 18 -30.27 -16.34 -14.49
C LEU A 18 -29.80 -14.89 -14.65
N LEU A 19 -30.03 -14.07 -13.62
CA LEU A 19 -29.30 -12.83 -13.45
C LEU A 19 -27.92 -13.22 -12.93
N SER A 20 -27.07 -13.48 -13.91
CA SER A 20 -25.64 -13.20 -13.87
C SER A 20 -25.43 -11.80 -13.27
N ASN A 21 -25.27 -11.73 -11.95
CA ASN A 21 -24.57 -10.62 -11.32
C ASN A 21 -23.10 -10.73 -11.70
N ILE A 22 -22.82 -10.37 -12.95
CA ILE A 22 -21.55 -9.78 -13.34
C ILE A 22 -21.51 -8.50 -12.53
N VAL A 23 -20.93 -8.57 -11.33
CA VAL A 23 -20.43 -7.39 -10.64
C VAL A 23 -19.28 -6.91 -11.52
N ALA A 24 -19.63 -6.12 -12.53
CA ALA A 24 -18.69 -5.20 -13.11
C ALA A 24 -18.25 -4.33 -11.93
N CYS A 25 -17.01 -4.51 -11.47
CA CYS A 25 -16.31 -3.48 -10.72
C CYS A 25 -16.27 -2.23 -11.62
N LYS A 26 -17.35 -1.45 -11.59
CA LYS A 26 -17.29 -0.05 -11.97
C LYS A 26 -16.25 0.57 -11.05
N ARG A 27 -15.26 1.20 -11.68
CA ARG A 27 -14.40 2.17 -11.02
C ARG A 27 -15.33 3.11 -10.27
N ILE A 28 -15.13 3.27 -8.97
CA ILE A 28 -15.72 4.39 -8.24
C ILE A 28 -14.98 5.61 -8.77
N ASP A 29 -15.52 6.23 -9.81
CA ASP A 29 -15.17 7.58 -10.21
C ASP A 29 -15.73 8.48 -9.10
N TYR A 30 -14.84 9.01 -8.27
CA TYR A 30 -15.17 9.96 -7.20
C TYR A 30 -15.45 11.36 -7.77
N GLU A 31 -16.37 11.46 -8.73
CA GLU A 31 -16.93 12.73 -9.20
C GLU A 31 -18.44 12.54 -9.48
N GLU A 32 -19.19 12.07 -8.49
CA GLU A 32 -20.64 12.30 -8.44
C GLU A 32 -20.91 13.31 -7.31
N ASN A 33 -21.46 14.46 -7.72
CA ASN A 33 -21.95 15.49 -6.81
C ASN A 33 -22.99 14.86 -5.88
N ILE A 34 -22.62 14.71 -4.62
CA ILE A 34 -23.54 14.34 -3.55
C ILE A 34 -24.49 15.52 -3.39
N ASP A 35 -25.78 15.30 -3.67
CA ASP A 35 -26.86 16.21 -3.29
C ASP A 35 -26.71 16.58 -1.81
N ASP A 36 -26.85 17.88 -1.52
CA ASP A 36 -26.69 18.54 -0.22
C ASP A 36 -27.71 18.05 0.85
N ASP A 37 -27.70 16.77 1.18
CA ASP A 37 -28.23 16.31 2.45
C ASP A 37 -27.24 16.70 3.55
N ILE A 38 -27.73 17.56 4.44
CA ILE A 38 -27.05 18.24 5.54
C ILE A 38 -26.20 17.25 6.36
N ILE A 39 -24.98 17.00 5.91
CA ILE A 39 -23.88 16.56 6.78
C ILE A 39 -23.60 17.79 7.63
N LYS A 40 -24.06 17.76 8.90
CA LYS A 40 -23.51 18.67 9.90
C LYS A 40 -21.99 18.50 9.81
N LYS A 41 -21.29 19.49 9.26
CA LYS A 41 -19.84 19.62 9.43
C LYS A 41 -19.62 19.52 10.93
N GLU A 42 -19.16 18.37 11.41
CA GLU A 42 -18.67 18.27 12.77
C GLU A 42 -17.66 19.39 12.93
N GLU A 43 -17.93 20.31 13.86
CA GLU A 43 -17.03 21.40 14.12
C GLU A 43 -15.68 20.79 14.46
N THR A 44 -14.71 21.01 13.58
CA THR A 44 -13.39 20.42 13.76
C THR A 44 -12.85 20.98 15.07
N PRO A 45 -12.47 20.14 16.05
CA PRO A 45 -12.05 20.62 17.35
C PRO A 45 -10.92 21.62 17.16
N LYS A 46 -11.10 22.83 17.72
CA LYS A 46 -10.04 23.84 17.81
C LYS A 46 -9.19 23.48 19.01
N PHE A 47 -7.96 23.06 18.75
CA PHE A 47 -6.97 22.86 19.80
C PHE A 47 -6.39 24.22 20.18
N VAL A 48 -6.37 24.52 21.47
CA VAL A 48 -5.71 25.71 22.03
C VAL A 48 -4.79 25.23 23.14
N PHE A 49 -3.50 25.44 22.95
CA PHE A 49 -2.45 25.04 23.88
C PHE A 49 -1.96 26.25 24.69
N GLN A 50 -1.82 26.06 26.00
CA GLN A 50 -1.41 27.11 26.93
C GLN A 50 0.08 27.03 27.23
N ASN A 51 0.62 25.83 27.39
CA ASN A 51 2.00 25.59 27.77
C ASN A 51 2.97 25.79 26.60
N GLU A 52 4.03 26.58 26.81
CA GLU A 52 5.02 26.90 25.76
C GLU A 52 5.73 25.66 25.20
N ALA A 53 6.05 24.67 26.04
CA ALA A 53 6.70 23.44 25.57
C ALA A 53 5.78 22.63 24.64
N VAL A 54 4.46 22.67 24.87
CA VAL A 54 3.50 21.99 23.99
C VAL A 54 3.24 22.77 22.71
N LYS A 55 3.28 24.11 22.75
CA LYS A 55 3.23 24.94 21.54
C LYS A 55 4.42 24.67 20.61
N GLU A 56 5.60 24.39 21.14
CA GLU A 56 6.75 23.97 20.32
C GLU A 56 6.54 22.59 19.67
N LEU A 57 5.90 21.65 20.37
CA LEU A 57 5.51 20.36 19.79
C LEU A 57 4.42 20.50 18.72
N GLU A 58 3.45 21.40 18.92
CA GLU A 58 2.45 21.76 17.90
C GLU A 58 3.13 22.33 16.66
N LYS A 59 4.08 23.26 16.81
CA LYS A 59 4.84 23.81 15.68
C LYS A 59 5.62 22.72 14.94
N LEU A 60 6.29 21.82 15.66
CA LEU A 60 6.98 20.66 15.07
C LEU A 60 6.00 19.79 14.27
N TYR A 61 4.78 19.59 14.78
CA TYR A 61 3.74 18.85 14.07
C TYR A 61 3.27 19.55 12.79
N GLU A 62 2.87 20.82 12.89
CA GLU A 62 2.29 21.55 11.75
C GLU A 62 3.32 21.87 10.68
N ARG A 63 4.55 22.22 11.06
CA ARG A 63 5.58 22.72 10.12
C ARG A 63 6.48 21.64 9.59
N ASP A 64 6.84 20.65 10.40
CA ASP A 64 7.86 19.67 10.02
C ASP A 64 7.22 18.32 9.69
N ILE A 65 6.42 17.76 10.61
CA ILE A 65 5.79 16.44 10.43
C ILE A 65 4.77 16.45 9.30
N LEU A 66 3.80 17.38 9.35
CA LEU A 66 2.74 17.47 8.34
C LEU A 66 3.32 17.83 6.97
N GLN A 67 4.26 18.78 6.92
CA GLN A 67 4.89 19.16 5.66
C GLN A 67 5.69 18.00 5.05
N LEU A 68 6.46 17.26 5.87
CA LEU A 68 7.17 16.08 5.40
C LEU A 68 6.22 15.02 4.84
N TYR A 69 5.09 14.77 5.52
CA TYR A 69 4.06 13.87 5.01
C TYR A 69 3.50 14.33 3.65
N VAL A 70 3.15 15.61 3.53
CA VAL A 70 2.64 16.20 2.29
C VAL A 70 3.65 16.07 1.15
N ASP A 71 4.93 16.36 1.40
CA ASP A 71 6.00 16.29 0.41
C ASP A 71 6.20 14.85 -0.08
N ILE A 72 6.25 13.87 0.85
CA ILE A 72 6.38 12.45 0.51
C ILE A 72 5.18 11.98 -0.30
N LYS A 73 3.96 12.36 0.10
CA LYS A 73 2.73 12.02 -0.60
C LYS A 73 2.71 12.58 -2.01
N ALA A 74 3.11 13.85 -2.20
CA ALA A 74 3.20 14.47 -3.52
C ALA A 74 4.22 13.76 -4.42
N ASN A 75 5.38 13.46 -3.85
CA ASN A 75 6.47 12.78 -4.53
C ASN A 75 6.11 11.34 -4.92
N TYR A 76 5.48 10.57 -4.03
CA TYR A 76 4.93 9.25 -4.35
C TYR A 76 3.82 9.32 -5.41
N ARG A 77 2.95 10.33 -5.38
CA ARG A 77 1.92 10.52 -6.41
C ARG A 77 2.53 10.68 -7.80
N GLN A 78 3.60 11.45 -7.93
CA GLN A 78 4.32 11.58 -9.20
C GLN A 78 4.87 10.23 -9.66
N TYR A 79 5.58 9.51 -8.79
CA TYR A 79 6.06 8.15 -9.07
C TYR A 79 4.93 7.21 -9.51
N ARG A 80 3.81 7.25 -8.78
CA ARG A 80 2.65 6.39 -9.01
C ARG A 80 2.04 6.60 -10.38
N LEU A 81 2.00 7.84 -10.90
CA LEU A 81 1.47 8.12 -12.25
C LEU A 81 2.22 7.35 -13.34
N GLU A 82 3.53 7.16 -13.15
CA GLU A 82 4.39 6.49 -14.13
C GLU A 82 4.34 4.97 -14.02
N TRP A 83 4.15 4.43 -12.81
CA TRP A 83 4.37 3.01 -12.53
C TRP A 83 3.13 2.22 -12.09
N VAL A 84 2.00 2.87 -11.78
CA VAL A 84 0.77 2.16 -11.35
C VAL A 84 0.26 1.18 -12.41
N ASP A 85 0.44 1.52 -13.69
CA ASP A 85 -0.01 0.70 -14.80
C ASP A 85 0.76 -0.62 -14.90
N LEU A 86 2.06 -0.66 -14.52
CA LEU A 86 2.83 -1.90 -14.47
C LEU A 86 2.18 -2.90 -13.52
N LYS A 87 1.96 -2.52 -12.25
CA LYS A 87 1.31 -3.36 -11.24
C LYS A 87 -0.08 -3.82 -11.69
N ARG A 88 -0.88 -2.89 -12.21
CA ARG A 88 -2.25 -3.16 -12.65
C ARG A 88 -2.28 -4.17 -13.79
N HIS A 89 -1.49 -3.92 -14.83
CA HIS A 89 -1.50 -4.75 -16.03
C HIS A 89 -0.81 -6.10 -15.82
N TYR A 90 0.20 -6.18 -14.96
CA TYR A 90 0.80 -7.44 -14.49
C TYR A 90 -0.25 -8.36 -13.86
N ASN A 91 -1.02 -7.85 -12.89
CA ASN A 91 -2.05 -8.65 -12.21
C ASN A 91 -3.20 -9.07 -13.13
N ILE A 92 -3.66 -8.17 -14.01
CA ILE A 92 -4.72 -8.50 -14.97
C ILE A 92 -4.22 -9.52 -16.00
N LEU A 93 -2.98 -9.37 -16.51
CA LEU A 93 -2.39 -10.30 -17.47
C LEU A 93 -2.34 -11.72 -16.89
N LYS A 94 -1.80 -11.85 -15.67
CA LYS A 94 -1.78 -13.11 -14.91
C LYS A 94 -3.15 -13.78 -14.88
N ASN A 95 -4.17 -13.06 -14.43
CA ASN A 95 -5.51 -13.63 -14.28
C ASN A 95 -6.11 -14.03 -15.64
N LYS A 96 -5.94 -13.20 -16.67
CA LYS A 96 -6.40 -13.52 -18.02
C LYS A 96 -5.72 -14.77 -18.58
N LEU A 97 -4.40 -14.90 -18.43
CA LEU A 97 -3.66 -16.06 -18.92
C LEU A 97 -4.01 -17.34 -18.13
N LYS A 98 -4.26 -17.25 -16.82
CA LYS A 98 -4.77 -18.40 -16.03
C LYS A 98 -6.13 -18.87 -16.57
N ASN A 99 -7.06 -17.94 -16.79
CA ASN A 99 -8.38 -18.28 -17.32
C ASN A 99 -8.28 -18.90 -18.72
N LEU A 100 -7.49 -18.29 -19.62
CA LEU A 100 -7.25 -18.82 -20.96
C LEU A 100 -6.60 -20.20 -20.94
N ALA A 101 -5.69 -20.46 -20.00
CA ALA A 101 -5.11 -21.79 -19.83
C ALA A 101 -6.19 -22.83 -19.48
N THR A 102 -7.12 -22.50 -18.58
CA THR A 102 -8.23 -23.41 -18.23
C THR A 102 -9.20 -23.67 -19.38
N GLU A 103 -9.33 -22.72 -20.32
CA GLU A 103 -10.16 -22.88 -21.52
C GLU A 103 -9.52 -23.81 -22.57
N GLN A 104 -8.20 -23.98 -22.58
CA GLN A 104 -7.53 -24.79 -23.60
C GLN A 104 -7.95 -26.26 -23.52
N THR A 105 -8.50 -26.79 -24.61
CA THR A 105 -8.87 -28.20 -24.80
C THR A 105 -7.64 -29.08 -25.04
N ILE A 106 -6.58 -28.52 -25.64
CA ILE A 106 -5.30 -29.21 -25.85
C ILE A 106 -4.45 -29.10 -24.59
N GLU A 107 -4.21 -30.23 -23.93
CA GLU A 107 -3.47 -30.30 -22.65
C GLU A 107 -2.06 -29.69 -22.74
N LYS A 108 -1.34 -29.92 -23.84
CA LYS A 108 -0.01 -29.32 -24.04
C LYS A 108 -0.06 -27.79 -24.01
N ASN A 109 -1.08 -27.18 -24.63
CA ASN A 109 -1.22 -25.72 -24.68
C ASN A 109 -1.60 -25.16 -23.31
N ARG A 110 -2.52 -25.84 -22.61
CA ARG A 110 -2.87 -25.54 -21.21
C ARG A 110 -1.63 -25.51 -20.33
N GLN A 111 -0.84 -26.58 -20.35
CA GLN A 111 0.36 -26.69 -19.50
C GLN A 111 1.42 -25.66 -19.87
N SER A 112 1.60 -25.36 -21.15
CA SER A 112 2.53 -24.31 -21.58
C SER A 112 2.18 -22.95 -20.97
N LEU A 113 0.90 -22.55 -21.05
CA LEU A 113 0.41 -21.29 -20.47
C LEU A 113 0.51 -21.28 -18.95
N LEU A 114 0.12 -22.37 -18.27
CA LEU A 114 0.24 -22.47 -16.82
C LEU A 114 1.69 -22.39 -16.36
N ASN A 115 2.62 -23.04 -17.06
CA ASN A 115 4.05 -22.98 -16.76
C ASN A 115 4.60 -21.57 -16.95
N PHE A 116 4.24 -20.87 -18.03
CA PHE A 116 4.61 -19.48 -18.21
C PHE A 116 4.11 -18.60 -17.05
N VAL A 117 2.82 -18.73 -16.69
CA VAL A 117 2.25 -17.99 -15.57
C VAL A 117 2.96 -18.31 -14.26
N ARG A 118 3.25 -19.58 -13.99
CA ARG A 118 3.95 -20.03 -12.78
C ARG A 118 5.37 -19.46 -12.70
N ASN A 119 6.09 -19.46 -13.82
CA ASN A 119 7.50 -19.08 -13.86
C ASN A 119 7.70 -17.55 -13.85
N TRP A 120 6.75 -16.77 -14.40
CA TRP A 120 6.92 -15.32 -14.58
C TRP A 120 5.90 -14.44 -13.87
N LEU A 121 4.69 -14.97 -13.61
CA LEU A 121 3.55 -14.21 -13.13
C LEU A 121 2.97 -14.79 -11.82
N SER A 122 3.71 -15.63 -11.11
CA SER A 122 3.20 -16.25 -9.88
C SER A 122 3.13 -15.27 -8.71
N ASN A 123 2.31 -15.62 -7.71
CA ASN A 123 2.29 -14.96 -6.41
C ASN A 123 3.07 -15.77 -5.35
N ASN A 124 3.90 -16.72 -5.78
CA ASN A 124 4.67 -17.59 -4.92
C ASN A 124 6.15 -17.37 -5.23
N ALA A 125 6.89 -16.75 -4.31
CA ALA A 125 8.33 -16.50 -4.52
C ALA A 125 9.12 -17.79 -4.82
N ASN A 126 8.73 -18.93 -4.25
CA ASN A 126 9.42 -20.21 -4.51
C ASN A 126 9.27 -20.64 -5.98
N GLU A 127 8.14 -20.33 -6.62
CA GLU A 127 7.93 -20.62 -8.05
C GLU A 127 8.73 -19.67 -8.96
N LEU A 128 9.11 -18.50 -8.44
CA LEU A 128 9.81 -17.45 -9.18
C LEU A 128 11.33 -17.47 -8.94
N GLN A 129 11.85 -18.32 -8.05
CA GLN A 129 13.26 -18.30 -7.63
C GLN A 129 14.28 -18.42 -8.78
N HIS A 130 13.89 -19.05 -9.89
CA HIS A 130 14.75 -19.22 -11.06
C HIS A 130 14.67 -18.05 -12.05
N ASN A 131 13.73 -17.13 -11.83
CA ASN A 131 13.53 -15.91 -12.61
C ASN A 131 13.61 -14.69 -11.70
N PRO A 132 14.83 -14.27 -11.28
CA PRO A 132 15.04 -13.06 -10.49
C PRO A 132 14.19 -11.86 -10.90
N PHE A 133 14.12 -11.53 -12.19
CA PHE A 133 13.27 -10.43 -12.67
C PHE A 133 11.80 -10.60 -12.26
N ALA A 134 11.23 -11.79 -12.45
CA ALA A 134 9.86 -12.08 -12.08
C ALA A 134 9.65 -12.00 -10.56
N LEU A 135 10.61 -12.52 -9.79
CA LEU A 135 10.60 -12.46 -8.33
C LEU A 135 10.61 -11.00 -7.84
N PHE A 136 11.53 -10.17 -8.33
CA PHE A 136 11.63 -8.77 -7.93
C PHE A 136 10.43 -7.95 -8.42
N LEU A 137 9.90 -8.21 -9.62
CA LEU A 137 8.66 -7.59 -10.10
C LEU A 137 7.49 -7.95 -9.18
N TYR A 138 7.36 -9.21 -8.78
CA TYR A 138 6.32 -9.63 -7.84
C TYR A 138 6.47 -8.93 -6.48
N LYS A 139 7.67 -8.94 -5.87
CA LYS A 139 7.95 -8.27 -4.59
C LYS A 139 7.69 -6.76 -4.65
N TYR A 140 8.14 -6.12 -5.73
CA TYR A 140 7.83 -4.72 -6.03
C TYR A 140 6.31 -4.46 -6.05
N THR A 141 5.51 -5.31 -6.70
CA THR A 141 4.05 -5.11 -6.74
C THR A 141 3.37 -5.24 -5.39
N LEU A 142 3.92 -6.06 -4.47
CA LEU A 142 3.44 -6.17 -3.09
C LEU A 142 3.69 -4.88 -2.33
N VAL A 143 4.94 -4.42 -2.28
CA VAL A 143 5.30 -3.20 -1.54
C VAL A 143 4.59 -1.97 -2.12
N PHE A 144 4.40 -1.91 -3.44
CA PHE A 144 3.61 -0.85 -4.05
C PHE A 144 2.18 -0.82 -3.50
N GLN A 145 1.55 -1.99 -3.35
CA GLN A 145 0.22 -2.10 -2.75
C GLN A 145 0.19 -1.67 -1.29
N ASP A 146 1.23 -2.01 -0.53
CA ASP A 146 1.33 -1.63 0.88
C ASP A 146 1.48 -0.11 1.02
N VAL A 147 2.27 0.55 0.16
CA VAL A 147 2.36 2.02 0.14
C VAL A 147 1.01 2.66 -0.17
N ASP A 148 0.28 2.16 -1.18
CA ASP A 148 -1.07 2.64 -1.52
C ASP A 148 -2.01 2.55 -0.30
N ALA A 149 -1.99 1.43 0.43
CA ALA A 149 -2.85 1.19 1.59
C ALA A 149 -2.47 2.07 2.79
N VAL A 150 -1.19 2.07 3.17
CA VAL A 150 -0.68 2.84 4.31
C VAL A 150 -0.88 4.34 4.11
N LEU A 151 -0.76 4.86 2.88
CA LEU A 151 -1.05 6.27 2.63
C LEU A 151 -2.50 6.64 2.95
N VAL A 152 -3.46 5.74 2.68
CA VAL A 152 -4.87 5.95 3.04
C VAL A 152 -5.02 5.99 4.56
N ASP A 153 -4.44 5.00 5.26
CA ASP A 153 -4.51 4.91 6.73
C ASP A 153 -3.89 6.14 7.41
N ILE A 154 -2.72 6.58 6.94
CA ILE A 154 -2.06 7.78 7.47
C ILE A 154 -2.91 9.03 7.23
N ASN A 155 -3.57 9.17 6.07
CA ASN A 155 -4.47 10.32 5.83
C ASN A 155 -5.58 10.38 6.88
N LEU A 156 -6.24 9.24 7.15
CA LEU A 156 -7.31 9.16 8.15
C LEU A 156 -6.80 9.56 9.54
N VAL A 157 -5.61 9.08 9.91
CA VAL A 157 -4.96 9.40 11.19
C VAL A 157 -4.65 10.91 11.30
N PHE A 158 -4.14 11.54 10.25
CA PHE A 158 -3.94 13.00 10.22
C PHE A 158 -5.25 13.80 10.24
N GLU A 159 -6.28 13.35 9.52
CA GLU A 159 -7.60 13.98 9.49
C GLU A 159 -8.32 13.90 10.85
N SER A 160 -8.14 12.79 11.58
CA SER A 160 -8.68 12.61 12.93
C SER A 160 -8.03 13.52 13.99
N LYS A 161 -6.91 14.17 13.64
CA LYS A 161 -6.09 15.00 14.53
C LYS A 161 -5.63 14.28 15.81
N GLU A 162 -5.43 12.97 15.72
CA GLU A 162 -5.06 12.11 16.87
C GLU A 162 -3.82 12.63 17.62
N PHE A 163 -2.80 13.08 16.89
CA PHE A 163 -1.59 13.69 17.48
C PHE A 163 -1.92 14.88 18.39
N LEU A 164 -2.80 15.78 17.94
CA LEU A 164 -3.19 16.97 18.69
C LEU A 164 -4.02 16.62 19.94
N GLN A 165 -4.79 15.52 19.90
CA GLN A 165 -5.51 15.02 21.07
C GLN A 165 -4.54 14.55 22.17
N TYR A 166 -3.46 13.84 21.80
CA TYR A 166 -2.42 13.47 22.75
C TYR A 166 -1.67 14.68 23.30
N LEU A 167 -1.32 15.64 22.44
CA LEU A 167 -0.73 16.91 22.89
C LEU A 167 -1.65 17.64 23.87
N LYS A 168 -2.98 17.59 23.67
CA LYS A 168 -3.91 18.29 24.56
C LYS A 168 -3.90 17.71 25.96
N THR A 169 -3.74 16.40 26.09
CA THR A 169 -3.60 15.74 27.39
C THR A 169 -2.32 16.19 28.11
N ILE A 170 -1.22 16.34 27.37
CA ILE A 170 0.06 16.84 27.89
C ILE A 170 -0.07 18.30 28.34
N ASP A 171 -0.65 19.16 27.50
CA ASP A 171 -0.89 20.59 27.80
C ASP A 171 -1.76 20.79 29.03
N ASP A 172 -2.86 20.04 29.13
CA ASP A 172 -3.78 20.10 30.25
C ASP A 172 -3.08 19.78 31.58
N ARG A 173 -2.25 18.74 31.60
CA ARG A 173 -1.42 18.39 32.76
C ARG A 173 -0.46 19.51 33.12
N LEU A 174 0.34 19.97 32.14
CA LEU A 174 1.37 20.99 32.35
C LEU A 174 0.79 22.38 32.70
N SER A 175 -0.49 22.60 32.42
CA SER A 175 -1.23 23.81 32.78
C SER A 175 -1.93 23.70 34.14
N GLY A 176 -1.66 22.63 34.90
CA GLY A 176 -2.15 22.44 36.26
C GLY A 176 -3.54 21.81 36.38
N LYS A 177 -4.10 21.25 35.29
CA LYS A 177 -5.33 20.46 35.40
C LYS A 177 -5.04 19.10 36.02
N ASP A 178 -6.04 18.56 36.70
CA ASP A 178 -5.95 17.24 37.35
C ASP A 178 -6.01 16.10 36.31
N ILE A 179 -4.86 15.87 35.69
CA ILE A 179 -4.57 14.71 34.83
C ILE A 179 -3.64 13.81 35.64
N ASN A 180 -3.99 12.53 35.78
CA ASN A 180 -3.13 11.59 36.49
C ASN A 180 -1.83 11.29 35.70
N LEU A 181 -0.76 10.94 36.42
CA LEU A 181 0.55 10.73 35.83
C LEU A 181 0.56 9.61 34.76
N SER A 182 -0.25 8.57 34.96
CA SER A 182 -0.35 7.44 34.01
C SER A 182 -0.95 7.85 32.66
N LEU A 183 -1.94 8.74 32.65
CA LEU A 183 -2.57 9.25 31.44
C LEU A 183 -1.63 10.19 30.70
N PHE A 184 -0.90 11.02 31.44
CA PHE A 184 0.16 11.88 30.90
C PHE A 184 1.29 11.06 30.25
N GLN A 185 1.80 10.03 30.94
CA GLN A 185 2.81 9.10 30.40
C GLN A 185 2.33 8.40 29.12
N ARG A 186 1.07 7.93 29.11
CA ARG A 186 0.46 7.34 27.91
C ARG A 186 0.39 8.32 26.75
N ALA A 187 0.03 9.58 27.01
CA ALA A 187 -0.01 10.60 25.98
C ALA A 187 1.38 10.90 25.40
N ILE A 188 2.42 10.99 26.23
CA ILE A 188 3.81 11.13 25.78
C ILE A 188 4.22 9.96 24.86
N ASN A 189 3.97 8.73 25.30
CA ASN A 189 4.28 7.54 24.52
C ASN A 189 3.48 7.51 23.20
N ALA A 190 2.22 7.95 23.21
CA ALA A 190 1.38 7.98 22.02
C ALA A 190 1.86 9.02 20.99
N VAL A 191 2.28 10.21 21.42
CA VAL A 191 2.89 11.23 20.53
C VAL A 191 4.14 10.68 19.84
N TRP A 192 4.99 9.97 20.58
CA TRP A 192 6.17 9.31 20.03
C TRP A 192 5.82 8.22 19.02
N LEU A 193 4.94 7.29 19.42
CA LEU A 193 4.53 6.17 18.60
C LEU A 193 3.84 6.64 17.32
N PHE A 194 3.04 7.71 17.39
CA PHE A 194 2.41 8.30 16.21
C PHE A 194 3.45 8.63 15.14
N VAL A 195 4.54 9.31 15.49
CA VAL A 195 5.57 9.70 14.51
C VAL A 195 6.34 8.47 14.02
N LYS A 196 6.71 7.56 14.93
CA LYS A 196 7.39 6.32 14.55
C LYS A 196 6.59 5.46 13.59
N GLN A 197 5.29 5.31 13.84
CA GLN A 197 4.43 4.41 13.08
C GLN A 197 4.02 4.99 11.72
N HIS A 198 3.84 6.30 11.62
CA HIS A 198 3.29 6.92 10.41
C HIS A 198 4.34 7.65 9.57
N ILE A 199 5.42 8.15 10.17
CA ILE A 199 6.40 9.01 9.47
C ILE A 199 7.71 8.29 9.24
N TYR A 200 8.42 7.92 10.32
CA TYR A 200 9.78 7.37 10.21
C TYR A 200 10.17 6.51 11.42
N ASP A 201 10.70 5.32 11.15
CA ASP A 201 11.29 4.44 12.16
C ASP A 201 12.70 4.00 11.74
N ALA A 202 13.72 4.53 12.41
CA ALA A 202 15.12 4.24 12.06
C ALA A 202 15.46 2.75 12.21
N GLN A 203 14.85 2.04 13.16
CA GLN A 203 15.17 0.63 13.44
C GLN A 203 14.61 -0.32 12.38
N LYS A 204 13.57 0.09 11.67
CA LYS A 204 12.87 -0.72 10.67
C LYS A 204 13.11 -0.21 9.24
N LEU A 205 14.19 0.52 9.00
CA LEU A 205 14.51 1.04 7.68
C LEU A 205 15.17 -0.06 6.85
N THR A 206 14.48 -0.49 5.78
CA THR A 206 15.00 -1.48 4.83
C THR A 206 16.26 -0.97 4.12
N THR A 207 17.30 -1.81 4.06
CA THR A 207 18.55 -1.53 3.35
C THR A 207 18.72 -2.44 2.12
N LYS A 208 19.69 -2.12 1.25
CA LYS A 208 20.02 -2.94 0.09
C LYS A 208 20.43 -4.37 0.44
N ALA A 209 21.07 -4.57 1.60
CA ALA A 209 21.51 -5.88 2.05
C ALA A 209 20.31 -6.76 2.44
N ASP A 210 19.25 -6.14 2.97
CA ASP A 210 18.05 -6.84 3.45
C ASP A 210 17.22 -7.42 2.31
N LEU A 211 17.25 -6.82 1.10
CA LEU A 211 16.43 -7.28 -0.04
C LEU A 211 16.64 -8.76 -0.40
N ASN A 212 17.84 -9.29 -0.14
CA ASN A 212 18.17 -10.69 -0.45
C ASN A 212 17.72 -11.67 0.63
N SER A 213 17.44 -11.21 1.86
CA SER A 213 17.01 -12.02 3.00
C SER A 213 15.53 -11.79 3.37
N LEU A 214 14.92 -10.71 2.87
CA LEU A 214 13.54 -10.34 3.14
C LEU A 214 12.53 -11.26 2.47
N ASN A 215 11.76 -11.98 3.28
CA ASN A 215 10.63 -12.76 2.80
C ASN A 215 9.31 -11.97 2.86
N VAL A 216 9.12 -11.07 1.91
CA VAL A 216 7.89 -10.24 1.78
C VAL A 216 6.59 -11.09 1.67
N ASP A 217 6.66 -12.39 1.38
CA ASP A 217 5.46 -13.26 1.29
C ASP A 217 4.98 -13.79 2.65
N SER A 218 5.90 -14.12 3.55
CA SER A 218 5.56 -14.52 4.92
C SER A 218 5.16 -13.33 5.79
N ASP A 219 5.52 -12.12 5.37
CA ASP A 219 5.31 -10.90 6.14
C ASP A 219 3.98 -10.19 5.86
N LYS A 220 3.12 -10.73 4.99
CA LYS A 220 1.73 -10.25 4.79
C LYS A 220 0.91 -10.21 6.09
N ASN A 221 1.32 -10.96 7.12
CA ASN A 221 0.72 -11.00 8.45
C ASN A 221 1.73 -10.75 9.59
N SER A 222 2.99 -10.43 9.29
CA SER A 222 4.03 -10.27 10.31
C SER A 222 4.32 -8.78 10.52
N HIS A 223 4.17 -8.32 11.76
CA HIS A 223 4.40 -6.94 12.20
C HIS A 223 5.89 -6.49 12.14
N ASN A 224 6.71 -7.15 11.32
CA ASN A 224 8.15 -6.95 11.26
C ASN A 224 8.54 -5.79 10.34
N HIS A 225 7.73 -5.44 9.34
CA HIS A 225 7.97 -4.27 8.48
C HIS A 225 7.44 -2.99 9.10
N SER A 226 8.11 -1.87 8.80
CA SER A 226 7.62 -0.56 9.24
C SER A 226 6.45 -0.13 8.40
N HIS A 227 5.40 0.41 9.03
CA HIS A 227 4.32 1.11 8.33
C HIS A 227 4.59 2.62 8.21
N ALA A 228 5.79 3.07 8.60
CA ALA A 228 6.20 4.45 8.40
C ALA A 228 6.33 4.76 6.90
N ILE A 229 5.74 5.86 6.45
CA ILE A 229 5.70 6.16 5.02
C ILE A 229 7.09 6.36 4.40
N ILE A 230 8.06 6.91 5.15
CA ILE A 230 9.44 7.05 4.68
C ILE A 230 10.07 5.69 4.48
N ASN A 231 9.88 4.77 5.44
CA ASN A 231 10.45 3.43 5.37
C ASN A 231 9.90 2.67 4.16
N LEU A 232 8.58 2.70 3.95
CA LEU A 232 7.92 1.99 2.85
C LEU A 232 8.26 2.59 1.48
N THR A 233 8.32 3.92 1.36
CA THR A 233 8.71 4.55 0.08
C THR A 233 10.18 4.30 -0.25
N ASN A 234 11.06 4.28 0.77
CA ASN A 234 12.44 3.84 0.61
C ASN A 234 12.51 2.38 0.16
N GLU A 235 11.81 1.47 0.84
CA GLU A 235 11.77 0.05 0.47
C GLU A 235 11.25 -0.16 -0.96
N LEU A 236 10.17 0.53 -1.34
CA LEU A 236 9.66 0.50 -2.71
C LEU A 236 10.72 0.93 -3.73
N GLY A 237 11.48 1.98 -3.42
CA GLY A 237 12.58 2.44 -4.25
C GLY A 237 13.69 1.39 -4.40
N LEU A 238 14.01 0.67 -3.33
CA LEU A 238 15.00 -0.40 -3.33
C LEU A 238 14.55 -1.61 -4.18
N TRP A 239 13.29 -2.05 -4.02
CA TRP A 239 12.72 -3.11 -4.86
C TRP A 239 12.62 -2.69 -6.32
N HIS A 240 12.28 -1.43 -6.58
CA HIS A 240 12.25 -0.87 -7.93
C HIS A 240 13.64 -0.91 -8.58
N GLN A 241 14.69 -0.48 -7.87
CA GLN A 241 16.07 -0.57 -8.34
C GLN A 241 16.42 -2.01 -8.74
N LYS A 242 16.15 -2.99 -7.86
CA LYS A 242 16.47 -4.39 -8.14
C LYS A 242 15.69 -4.98 -9.30
N MET A 243 14.40 -4.66 -9.42
CA MET A 243 13.59 -5.07 -10.56
C MET A 243 14.17 -4.54 -11.88
N ILE A 244 14.64 -3.28 -11.91
CA ILE A 244 15.22 -2.70 -13.12
C ILE A 244 16.61 -3.27 -13.42
N GLU A 245 17.43 -3.55 -12.41
CA GLU A 245 18.71 -4.25 -12.58
C GLU A 245 18.49 -5.63 -13.24
N GLU A 246 17.58 -6.45 -12.73
CA GLU A 246 17.32 -7.78 -13.29
C GLU A 246 16.58 -7.75 -14.64
N LYS A 247 15.81 -6.70 -14.89
CA LYS A 247 15.18 -6.47 -16.20
C LYS A 247 16.23 -6.49 -17.32
N ALA A 248 17.40 -5.89 -17.11
CA ALA A 248 18.46 -5.86 -18.13
C ALA A 248 18.91 -7.26 -18.57
N ASN A 249 18.78 -8.26 -17.68
CA ASN A 249 19.26 -9.62 -17.92
C ASN A 249 18.17 -10.55 -18.47
N GLN A 250 16.94 -10.46 -17.95
CA GLN A 250 15.91 -11.50 -18.17
C GLN A 250 14.66 -11.01 -18.89
N TYR A 251 14.53 -9.72 -19.16
CA TYR A 251 13.30 -9.18 -19.73
C TYR A 251 13.03 -9.63 -21.17
N GLU A 252 14.07 -9.79 -21.98
CA GLU A 252 13.91 -10.30 -23.36
C GLU A 252 13.51 -11.77 -23.38
N GLU A 253 13.96 -12.56 -22.39
CA GLU A 253 13.50 -13.94 -22.21
C GLU A 253 12.01 -13.96 -21.81
N PHE A 254 11.60 -13.11 -20.87
CA PHE A 254 10.19 -12.94 -20.50
C PHE A 254 9.30 -12.61 -21.71
N LYS A 255 9.74 -11.68 -22.57
CA LYS A 255 9.03 -11.35 -23.83
C LYS A 255 8.93 -12.53 -24.77
N LYS A 256 10.05 -13.20 -25.01
CA LYS A 256 10.12 -14.33 -25.93
C LYS A 256 9.22 -15.47 -25.46
N GLU A 257 9.28 -15.82 -24.17
CA GLU A 257 8.40 -16.84 -23.62
C GLU A 257 6.93 -16.42 -23.67
N TYR A 258 6.61 -15.16 -23.38
CA TYR A 258 5.25 -14.65 -23.54
C TYR A 258 4.73 -14.86 -24.96
N GLU A 259 5.49 -14.46 -25.97
CA GLU A 259 5.09 -14.59 -27.39
C GLU A 259 4.96 -16.05 -27.81
N GLN A 260 5.86 -16.92 -27.36
CA GLN A 260 5.84 -18.35 -27.69
C GLN A 260 4.62 -19.04 -27.06
N ASN A 261 4.35 -18.78 -25.79
CA ASN A 261 3.26 -19.42 -25.06
C ASN A 261 1.89 -18.88 -25.49
N THR A 262 1.77 -17.58 -25.78
CA THR A 262 0.48 -17.00 -26.19
C THR A 262 0.07 -17.35 -27.62
N LYS A 263 1.01 -17.75 -28.49
CA LYS A 263 0.68 -18.35 -29.81
C LYS A 263 -0.04 -19.69 -29.72
N LEU A 264 0.01 -20.35 -28.56
CA LEU A 264 -0.65 -21.63 -28.32
C LEU A 264 -2.11 -21.48 -27.85
N ILE A 265 -2.60 -20.24 -27.67
CA ILE A 265 -3.98 -19.98 -27.31
C ILE A 265 -4.84 -20.20 -28.57
N ILE A 266 -5.55 -21.33 -28.60
CA ILE A 266 -6.48 -21.67 -29.68
C ILE A 266 -7.91 -21.46 -29.19
N ASP A 267 -8.21 -21.93 -27.98
CA ASP A 267 -9.52 -21.74 -27.35
C ASP A 267 -9.55 -20.38 -26.65
N ASN A 268 -10.49 -19.52 -27.04
CA ASN A 268 -10.75 -18.23 -26.40
C ASN A 268 -12.26 -17.95 -26.46
N ILE A 269 -13.01 -18.75 -25.70
CA ILE A 269 -14.47 -18.83 -25.78
C ILE A 269 -15.08 -17.47 -25.42
N ASN A 270 -14.46 -16.77 -24.47
CA ASN A 270 -14.93 -15.49 -23.95
C ASN A 270 -14.31 -14.28 -24.66
N HIS A 271 -13.62 -14.46 -25.78
CA HIS A 271 -12.94 -13.40 -26.53
C HIS A 271 -12.03 -12.50 -25.64
N VAL A 272 -11.38 -13.10 -24.64
CA VAL A 272 -10.49 -12.44 -23.69
C VAL A 272 -9.37 -11.74 -24.48
N GLN A 273 -9.17 -10.45 -24.19
CA GLN A 273 -8.12 -9.63 -24.80
C GLN A 273 -6.96 -9.47 -23.80
N TRP A 274 -5.85 -10.18 -23.98
CA TRP A 274 -4.70 -10.14 -23.06
C TRP A 274 -3.51 -9.33 -23.60
N GLN A 275 -3.42 -9.18 -24.92
CA GLN A 275 -2.28 -8.59 -25.62
C GLN A 275 -2.03 -7.14 -25.20
N ARG A 276 -3.11 -6.35 -25.03
CA ARG A 276 -3.03 -4.96 -24.56
C ARG A 276 -2.36 -4.86 -23.19
N ASN A 277 -2.57 -5.82 -22.30
CA ASN A 277 -1.97 -5.80 -20.98
C ASN A 277 -0.46 -5.97 -21.03
N PHE A 278 0.03 -6.94 -21.82
CA PHE A 278 1.46 -7.11 -22.02
C PHE A 278 2.09 -5.89 -22.70
N LYS A 279 1.43 -5.34 -23.73
CA LYS A 279 1.88 -4.12 -24.41
C LYS A 279 2.07 -2.96 -23.44
N ILE A 280 1.15 -2.75 -22.49
CA ILE A 280 1.27 -1.68 -21.49
C ILE A 280 2.43 -1.94 -20.54
N ILE A 281 2.63 -3.18 -20.08
CA ILE A 281 3.81 -3.56 -19.28
C ILE A 281 5.10 -3.19 -20.03
N ASP A 282 5.16 -3.53 -21.32
CA ASP A 282 6.34 -3.24 -22.14
C ASP A 282 6.56 -1.74 -22.36
N GLU A 283 5.51 -1.00 -22.66
CA GLU A 283 5.59 0.45 -22.78
C GLU A 283 6.02 1.13 -21.48
N THR A 284 5.55 0.68 -20.31
CA THR A 284 6.00 1.24 -19.02
C THR A 284 7.50 1.07 -18.83
N PHE A 285 8.03 -0.10 -19.18
CA PHE A 285 9.46 -0.37 -19.09
C PHE A 285 10.31 0.32 -20.18
N LEU A 286 9.71 0.70 -21.32
CA LEU A 286 10.40 1.42 -22.40
C LEU A 286 10.42 2.94 -22.18
N LYS A 287 9.36 3.50 -21.59
CA LYS A 287 9.19 4.95 -21.41
C LYS A 287 10.00 5.52 -20.25
N ASN A 288 10.24 4.72 -19.21
CA ASN A 288 10.81 5.22 -17.96
C ASN A 288 12.27 4.80 -17.84
N ASP A 289 13.18 5.78 -17.91
CA ASP A 289 14.57 5.57 -17.56
C ASP A 289 14.73 5.49 -16.02
N SER A 290 15.54 4.54 -15.58
CA SER A 290 15.71 4.13 -14.18
C SER A 290 16.26 5.24 -13.27
N SER A 291 17.02 6.17 -13.85
CA SER A 291 17.74 7.24 -13.14
C SER A 291 16.77 8.23 -12.49
N THR A 292 15.87 8.82 -13.29
CA THR A 292 14.89 9.83 -12.84
C THR A 292 13.91 9.28 -11.80
N THR A 293 13.54 8.00 -11.94
CA THR A 293 12.55 7.34 -11.07
C THR A 293 13.11 7.06 -9.67
N ASN A 294 14.38 6.65 -9.58
CA ASN A 294 15.05 6.35 -8.31
C ASN A 294 15.27 7.59 -7.45
N GLU A 295 15.54 8.73 -8.09
CA GLU A 295 15.69 10.02 -7.42
C GLU A 295 14.39 10.48 -6.76
N ILE A 296 13.24 9.98 -7.20
CA ILE A 296 11.95 10.27 -6.58
C ILE A 296 11.81 9.47 -5.29
N LEU A 297 11.95 8.15 -5.29
CA LEU A 297 11.64 7.33 -4.11
C LEU A 297 12.73 7.30 -3.03
N LEU A 298 14.01 7.40 -3.41
CA LEU A 298 15.15 7.24 -2.49
C LEU A 298 15.74 8.60 -2.07
N LYS A 299 14.89 9.61 -1.85
CA LYS A 299 15.34 10.94 -1.46
C LYS A 299 15.95 10.92 -0.06
N SER A 300 17.29 11.05 0.00
CA SER A 300 18.02 11.18 1.26
C SER A 300 17.52 12.35 2.13
N GLU A 301 16.92 13.37 1.52
CA GLU A 301 16.29 14.47 2.23
C GLU A 301 15.15 14.02 3.15
N PHE A 302 14.27 13.11 2.69
CA PHE A 302 13.16 12.62 3.50
C PHE A 302 13.65 11.82 4.71
N LEU A 303 14.67 10.99 4.52
CA LEU A 303 15.31 10.25 5.62
C LEU A 303 15.92 11.19 6.65
N LYS A 304 16.69 12.20 6.19
CA LYS A 304 17.30 13.21 7.08
C LYS A 304 16.25 14.01 7.85
N ARG A 305 15.20 14.47 7.19
CA ARG A 305 14.10 15.20 7.82
C ARG A 305 13.36 14.33 8.84
N GLY A 306 13.08 13.06 8.50
CA GLY A 306 12.48 12.09 9.41
C GLY A 306 13.33 11.87 10.66
N GLU A 307 14.64 11.67 10.49
CA GLU A 307 15.57 11.50 11.60
C GLU A 307 15.63 12.75 12.49
N MET A 308 15.73 13.94 11.91
CA MET A 308 15.72 15.21 12.65
C MET A 308 14.44 15.40 13.46
N ILE A 309 13.28 15.07 12.89
CA ILE A 309 11.99 15.13 13.59
C ILE A 309 11.98 14.18 14.78
N VAL A 310 12.37 12.92 14.59
CA VAL A 310 12.38 11.91 15.65
C VAL A 310 13.34 12.32 16.78
N GLN A 311 14.54 12.80 16.46
CA GLN A 311 15.50 13.29 17.46
C GLN A 311 14.97 14.51 18.22
N SER A 312 14.38 15.49 17.52
CA SER A 312 13.80 16.70 18.13
C SER A 312 12.63 16.34 19.05
N LEU A 313 11.71 15.50 18.56
CA LEU A 313 10.55 15.04 19.32
C LEU A 313 10.97 14.32 20.59
N ARG A 314 11.90 13.36 20.48
CA ARG A 314 12.42 12.60 21.62
C ARG A 314 12.96 13.53 22.71
N LYS A 315 13.78 14.50 22.30
CA LYS A 315 14.38 15.48 23.23
C LYS A 315 13.34 16.32 23.95
N GLN A 316 12.32 16.80 23.23
CA GLN A 316 11.25 17.62 23.80
C GLN A 316 10.39 16.80 24.77
N LEU A 317 9.97 15.59 24.38
CA LEU A 317 9.19 14.68 25.22
C LEU A 317 9.94 14.26 26.49
N LEU A 318 11.24 13.95 26.40
CA LEU A 318 12.06 13.65 27.57
C LEU A 318 12.18 14.83 28.53
N THR A 319 12.28 16.06 28.01
CA THR A 319 12.33 17.28 28.82
C THR A 319 11.02 17.47 29.59
N ILE A 320 9.89 17.35 28.90
CA ILE A 320 8.55 17.45 29.48
C ILE A 320 8.34 16.37 30.55
N ALA A 321 8.70 15.12 30.25
CA ALA A 321 8.53 14.02 31.19
C ALA A 321 9.35 14.20 32.47
N LYS A 322 10.62 14.62 32.35
CA LYS A 322 11.49 14.87 33.49
C LYS A 322 10.97 15.98 34.40
N HIS A 323 10.34 17.02 33.83
CA HIS A 323 9.72 18.09 34.59
C HIS A 323 8.57 17.61 35.48
N GLU A 324 7.80 16.62 35.02
CA GLU A 324 6.70 16.00 35.76
C GLU A 324 7.14 14.79 36.63
N GLY A 325 8.45 14.55 36.77
CA GLY A 325 9.00 13.51 37.63
C GLY A 325 9.05 12.11 37.02
N LEU A 326 8.89 11.97 35.70
CA LEU A 326 9.04 10.69 34.99
C LEU A 326 10.51 10.45 34.59
N SER A 327 10.98 9.22 34.82
CA SER A 327 12.27 8.74 34.34
C SER A 327 12.20 8.24 32.89
N GLU A 328 13.35 8.16 32.23
CA GLU A 328 13.44 7.65 30.86
C GLU A 328 13.03 6.17 30.75
N SER A 329 13.30 5.36 31.77
CA SER A 329 12.88 3.95 31.83
C SER A 329 11.37 3.75 31.89
N GLU A 330 10.62 4.77 32.28
CA GLU A 330 9.15 4.74 32.27
C GLU A 330 8.58 5.11 30.89
N LEU A 331 9.43 5.50 29.94
CA LEU A 331 8.99 5.95 28.63
C LEU A 331 9.43 4.99 27.54
N ASN A 332 8.54 4.74 26.58
CA ASN A 332 8.82 3.90 25.42
C ASN A 332 9.41 4.72 24.27
N LEU A 333 10.40 5.58 24.56
CA LEU A 333 11.05 6.47 23.59
C LEU A 333 12.33 5.88 22.99
N SER A 334 12.35 4.56 22.78
CA SER A 334 13.46 3.89 22.09
C SER A 334 13.49 4.30 20.64
N TYR A 335 14.70 4.61 20.12
CA TYR A 335 14.93 4.96 18.72
C TYR A 335 14.27 4.01 17.75
#